data_AF-N9Q6N3-F1
#
_entry.id   AF-N9Q6N3-F1
#
_cell.length_a   1.000
_cell.length_b   1.000
_cell.length_c   1.000
_cell.angle_alpha   90.00
_cell.angle_beta   90.00
_cell.angle_gamma   90.00
#
_symmetry.space_group_name_H-M   'P 1'
#
loop_
_entity.id
_entity.type
_entity.pdbx_description
1 polymer ?
#
loop_
_entity_poly.entity_id
_entity_poly.type
_entity_poly.pdbx_seq_one_letter_code
_entity_poly.pdbx_strand_id
1 'polypeptide(L)'
;MNLGETIVYVENYSGTKLDRPELNKLLSEANQGDTLLVESIDRLSRLTQRDFQELKRRIQEKGLRLIVADLPTTYQMIQTSDTITHSILELINNMLIDLLATMARLDNEKRIERIKQGLARSGYKPTGKKANEAKHKRIKELLAAGNMTKEEIAKAVNCGVATVYRVAKVI
;
A
#
# COMPACT_ATOMS: atom_id res chain seq x y z
N MET A 1 -12.49 -28.08 7.03
CA MET A 1 -13.36 -27.08 7.69
C MET A 1 -13.97 -26.26 6.57
N ASN A 2 -15.28 -26.32 6.35
CA ASN A 2 -15.96 -25.42 5.42
C ASN A 2 -15.87 -24.02 6.02
N LEU A 3 -14.90 -23.21 5.59
CA LEU A 3 -14.68 -21.83 6.02
C LEU A 3 -15.79 -20.86 5.55
N GLY A 4 -16.98 -21.38 5.23
CA GLY A 4 -17.96 -20.64 4.43
C GLY A 4 -17.42 -20.34 3.03
N GLU A 5 -18.19 -19.57 2.27
CA GLU A 5 -17.79 -19.08 0.95
C GLU A 5 -16.68 -18.03 1.15
N THR A 6 -15.48 -18.29 0.62
CA THR A 6 -14.33 -17.39 0.79
C THR A 6 -14.28 -16.40 -0.38
N ILE A 7 -14.46 -15.11 -0.10
CA ILE A 7 -14.29 -14.04 -1.08
C ILE A 7 -12.89 -13.45 -0.93
N VAL A 8 -12.09 -13.52 -2.01
CA VAL A 8 -10.70 -13.05 -2.01
C VAL A 8 -10.61 -11.67 -2.68
N TYR A 9 -10.01 -10.72 -1.98
CA TYR A 9 -9.73 -9.37 -2.49
C TYR A 9 -8.23 -9.18 -2.65
N VAL A 10 -7.78 -8.71 -3.81
CA VAL A 10 -6.35 -8.50 -4.12
C VAL A 10 -6.09 -7.03 -4.36
N GLU A 11 -5.33 -6.40 -3.46
CA GLU A 11 -5.06 -4.96 -3.48
C GLU A 11 -3.62 -4.66 -3.93
N ASN A 12 -3.49 -3.94 -5.04
CA ASN A 12 -2.22 -3.47 -5.61
C ASN A 12 -1.89 -2.02 -5.20
N TYR A 13 -2.81 -1.33 -4.51
CA TYR A 13 -2.56 0.01 -3.98
C TYR A 13 -1.54 0.01 -2.83
N SER A 14 -0.87 1.15 -2.65
CA SER A 14 0.13 1.33 -1.60
C SER A 14 -0.48 1.11 -0.21
N GLY A 15 0.21 0.32 0.61
CA GLY A 15 -0.09 0.11 2.04
C GLY A 15 -0.02 1.38 2.90
N THR A 16 0.43 2.51 2.35
CA THR A 16 0.63 3.77 3.09
C THR A 16 -0.61 4.65 3.18
N LYS A 17 -1.68 4.35 2.43
CA LYS A 17 -2.94 5.11 2.46
C LYS A 17 -4.07 4.26 3.00
N LEU A 18 -5.00 4.86 3.75
CA LEU A 18 -6.20 4.19 4.20
C LEU A 18 -7.22 4.01 3.08
N ASP A 19 -7.40 5.05 2.26
CA ASP A 19 -8.37 5.04 1.18
C ASP A 19 -7.86 4.15 0.04
N ARG A 20 -8.51 2.98 -0.11
CA ARG A 20 -8.16 1.98 -1.11
C ARG A 20 -9.44 1.37 -1.68
N PRO A 21 -9.54 1.24 -3.01
CA PRO A 21 -10.78 0.80 -3.66
C PRO A 21 -11.18 -0.62 -3.24
N GLU A 22 -10.27 -1.59 -3.21
CA GLU A 22 -10.61 -2.98 -2.87
C GLU A 22 -10.90 -3.15 -1.38
N LEU A 23 -10.17 -2.44 -0.52
CA LEU A 23 -10.44 -2.44 0.94
C LEU A 23 -11.82 -1.84 1.25
N ASN A 24 -12.15 -0.72 0.62
CA ASN A 24 -13.45 -0.08 0.82
C ASN A 24 -14.58 -0.97 0.29
N LYS A 25 -14.36 -1.63 -0.86
CA LYS A 25 -15.31 -2.60 -1.42
C LYS A 25 -15.54 -3.77 -0.46
N LEU A 26 -14.47 -4.39 0.03
CA LEU A 26 -14.54 -5.45 1.05
C LEU A 26 -15.36 -4.99 2.26
N LEU A 27 -15.04 -3.84 2.84
CA LEU A 27 -15.76 -3.31 4.02
C LEU A 27 -17.21 -2.96 3.71
N SER A 28 -17.56 -2.67 2.46
CA SER A 28 -18.94 -2.41 2.04
C SER A 28 -19.76 -3.69 1.92
N GLU A 29 -19.19 -4.74 1.33
CA GLU A 29 -19.83 -6.03 1.04
C GLU A 29 -19.86 -6.97 2.26
N ALA A 30 -18.96 -6.77 3.23
CA ALA A 30 -18.91 -7.59 4.44
C ALA A 30 -20.12 -7.34 5.35
N ASN A 31 -20.64 -8.41 5.95
CA ASN A 31 -21.75 -8.41 6.88
C ASN A 31 -21.29 -8.52 8.33
N GLN A 32 -22.16 -8.16 9.28
CA GLN A 32 -21.88 -8.29 10.70
C GLN A 32 -21.60 -9.76 11.06
N GLY A 33 -20.50 -10.01 11.79
CA GLY A 33 -20.08 -11.36 12.16
C GLY A 33 -19.13 -12.02 11.17
N ASP A 34 -18.92 -11.44 9.98
CA ASP A 34 -17.93 -11.92 9.02
C ASP A 34 -16.50 -11.76 9.57
N THR A 35 -15.62 -12.62 9.08
CA THR A 35 -14.22 -12.67 9.49
C THR A 35 -13.32 -12.09 8.40
N LEU A 36 -12.64 -11.00 8.72
CA LEU A 36 -11.61 -10.41 7.87
C LEU A 36 -10.28 -11.10 8.14
N LEU A 37 -9.88 -12.00 7.23
CA LEU A 37 -8.57 -12.62 7.26
C LEU A 37 -7.56 -11.76 6.49
N VAL A 38 -6.48 -11.37 7.14
CA VAL A 38 -5.36 -10.65 6.53
C VAL A 38 -4.13 -11.55 6.56
N GLU A 39 -3.46 -11.68 5.41
CA GLU A 39 -2.24 -12.50 5.27
C GLU A 39 -1.14 -12.02 6.23
N SER A 40 -0.83 -10.71 6.21
CA SER A 40 0.22 -10.15 7.04
C SER A 40 -0.08 -8.75 7.56
N ILE A 41 0.39 -8.45 8.77
CA ILE A 41 0.24 -7.15 9.41
C ILE A 41 1.12 -6.06 8.77
N ASP A 42 2.13 -6.41 7.97
CA ASP A 42 3.00 -5.44 7.27
C ASP A 42 2.20 -4.48 6.36
N ARG A 43 1.11 -4.97 5.76
CA ARG A 43 0.25 -4.12 4.91
C ARG A 43 -0.56 -3.10 5.71
N LEU A 44 -0.81 -3.38 6.98
CA LEU A 44 -1.50 -2.49 7.91
C LEU A 44 -0.52 -1.56 8.64
N SER A 45 0.70 -2.03 8.92
CA SER A 45 1.74 -1.27 9.63
C SER A 45 2.26 -0.08 8.84
N ARG A 46 2.17 -0.10 7.51
CA ARG A 46 2.54 1.02 6.64
C ARG A 46 1.60 2.23 6.76
N LEU A 47 0.43 2.06 7.37
CA LEU A 47 -0.49 3.15 7.68
C LEU A 47 0.07 4.02 8.81
N THR A 48 -0.29 5.30 8.78
CA THR A 48 -0.07 6.17 9.94
C THR A 48 -0.86 5.64 11.15
N GLN A 49 -0.43 5.99 12.37
CA GLN A 49 -1.14 5.55 13.58
C GLN A 49 -2.62 5.98 13.55
N ARG A 50 -2.89 7.19 13.07
CA ARG A 50 -4.25 7.72 12.88
C ARG A 50 -5.06 6.88 11.90
N ASP A 51 -4.51 6.58 10.74
CA ASP A 51 -5.20 5.80 9.70
C ASP A 51 -5.45 4.35 10.14
N PHE A 52 -4.52 3.77 10.89
CA PHE A 52 -4.67 2.43 11.45
C PHE A 52 -5.78 2.39 12.51
N GLN A 53 -5.84 3.38 13.41
CA GLN A 53 -6.92 3.50 14.38
C GLN A 53 -8.28 3.69 13.70
N GLU A 54 -8.35 4.49 12.65
CA GLU A 54 -9.56 4.67 11.85
C GLU A 54 -9.99 3.38 11.15
N LEU A 55 -9.07 2.60 10.60
CA LEU A 55 -9.37 1.29 10.02
C LEU A 55 -9.94 0.34 11.09
N LYS A 56 -9.32 0.29 12.27
CA LYS A 56 -9.78 -0.54 13.40
C LYS A 56 -11.20 -0.14 13.80
N ARG A 57 -11.48 1.16 13.90
CA ARG A 57 -12.82 1.69 14.17
C ARG A 57 -13.84 1.22 13.14
N ARG A 58 -13.53 1.34 11.83
CA ARG A 58 -14.43 0.89 10.75
C ARG A 58 -14.74 -0.60 10.82
N ILE A 59 -13.74 -1.43 11.10
CA ILE A 59 -13.89 -2.88 11.25
C ILE A 59 -14.79 -3.20 12.45
N GLN A 60 -14.56 -2.55 13.59
CA GLN A 60 -15.35 -2.72 14.81
C GLN A 60 -16.81 -2.24 14.65
N GLU A 61 -17.03 -1.07 14.04
CA GLU A 61 -18.37 -0.53 13.76
C GLU A 61 -19.19 -1.42 12.84
N LYS A 62 -18.52 -2.07 11.88
CA LYS A 62 -19.15 -3.05 11.00
C LYS A 62 -19.38 -4.41 11.70
N GLY A 63 -18.79 -4.63 12.88
CA GLY A 63 -18.88 -5.88 13.64
C GLY A 63 -18.10 -7.03 13.03
N LEU A 64 -16.99 -6.73 12.34
CA LEU A 64 -16.13 -7.71 11.69
C LEU A 64 -15.06 -8.22 12.66
N ARG A 65 -14.73 -9.51 12.55
CA ARG A 65 -13.64 -10.12 13.31
C ARG A 65 -12.34 -10.05 12.50
N LEU A 66 -11.33 -9.34 12.99
CA LEU A 66 -10.03 -9.28 12.33
C LEU A 66 -9.16 -10.46 12.77
N ILE A 67 -8.76 -11.28 11.81
CA ILE A 67 -7.80 -12.39 11.98
C ILE A 67 -6.58 -12.11 11.12
N VAL A 68 -5.40 -12.24 11.72
CA VAL A 68 -4.12 -12.14 11.00
C VAL A 68 -3.51 -13.53 10.93
N ALA A 69 -3.25 -14.03 9.72
CA ALA A 69 -2.74 -15.40 9.53
C ALA A 69 -1.38 -15.61 10.20
N ASP A 70 -0.54 -14.57 10.25
CA ASP A 70 0.77 -14.59 10.90
C ASP A 70 0.71 -14.70 12.45
N LEU A 71 -0.48 -14.68 13.07
CA LEU A 71 -0.62 -14.68 14.53
C LEU A 71 -1.15 -16.02 15.09
N PRO A 72 -0.34 -16.74 15.89
CA PRO A 72 -0.72 -18.05 16.42
C PRO A 72 -1.84 -17.97 17.47
N THR A 73 -2.17 -16.79 17.99
CA THR A 73 -3.15 -16.60 19.07
C THR A 73 -4.61 -16.58 18.61
N THR A 74 -4.90 -16.32 17.32
CA THR A 74 -6.28 -16.16 16.86
C THR A 74 -7.02 -17.49 16.65
N TYR A 75 -6.29 -18.61 16.57
CA TYR A 75 -6.87 -19.95 16.36
C TYR A 75 -7.67 -20.50 17.57
N GLN A 76 -7.34 -20.08 18.79
CA GLN A 76 -7.98 -20.59 20.01
C GLN A 76 -9.31 -19.90 20.35
N MET A 77 -9.61 -18.75 19.72
CA MET A 77 -10.84 -17.97 19.96
C MET A 77 -12.13 -18.67 19.50
N ILE A 78 -12.03 -19.73 18.70
CA ILE A 78 -13.18 -20.45 18.15
C ILE A 78 -13.75 -21.49 19.14
N GLN A 79 -13.02 -21.84 20.21
CA GLN A 79 -13.36 -23.01 21.05
C GLN A 79 -13.88 -22.70 22.47
N THR A 80 -13.96 -21.44 22.90
CA THR A 80 -14.37 -21.11 24.28
C THR A 80 -15.75 -20.46 24.31
N SER A 81 -16.73 -21.14 24.91
CA SER A 81 -18.14 -20.75 25.01
C SER A 81 -18.44 -19.74 26.12
N ASP A 82 -17.45 -19.35 26.93
CA ASP A 82 -17.64 -18.40 28.03
C ASP A 82 -17.53 -16.95 27.56
N THR A 83 -18.60 -16.18 27.76
CA THR A 83 -18.73 -14.77 27.36
C THR A 83 -17.66 -13.87 27.97
N ILE A 84 -17.24 -14.14 29.22
CA ILE A 84 -16.18 -13.40 29.90
C ILE A 84 -14.81 -13.68 29.26
N THR A 85 -14.54 -14.94 28.96
CA THR A 85 -13.30 -15.37 28.31
C THR A 85 -13.20 -14.83 26.89
N HIS A 86 -14.33 -14.76 26.18
CA HIS A 86 -14.39 -14.15 24.84
C HIS A 86 -14.00 -12.68 24.87
N SER A 87 -14.57 -11.88 25.77
CA SER A 87 -14.26 -10.45 25.90
C SER A 87 -12.80 -10.20 26.30
N ILE A 88 -12.24 -11.03 27.20
CA ILE A 88 -10.83 -10.93 27.62
C ILE A 88 -9.90 -11.28 26.45
N LEU A 89 -10.20 -12.34 25.70
CA LEU A 89 -9.42 -12.74 24.53
C LEU A 89 -9.49 -11.70 23.40
N GLU A 90 -10.64 -11.06 23.20
CA GLU A 90 -10.80 -9.97 22.24
C GLU A 90 -9.96 -8.75 22.63
N LEU A 91 -9.92 -8.37 23.91
CA LEU A 91 -9.06 -7.30 24.42
C LEU A 91 -7.57 -7.63 24.21
N ILE A 92 -7.15 -8.86 24.53
CA ILE A 92 -5.77 -9.32 24.32
C ILE A 92 -5.41 -9.30 22.83
N ASN A 93 -6.30 -9.77 21.95
CA ASN A 93 -6.07 -9.74 20.51
C ASN A 93 -5.94 -8.30 19.98
N ASN A 94 -6.83 -7.40 20.44
CA ASN A 94 -6.75 -5.99 20.10
C ASN A 94 -5.42 -5.35 20.54
N MET A 95 -4.92 -5.69 21.74
CA MET A 95 -3.62 -5.23 22.23
C MET A 95 -2.45 -5.83 21.46
N LEU A 96 -2.50 -7.12 21.13
CA LEU A 96 -1.48 -7.80 20.32
C LEU A 96 -1.38 -7.16 18.93
N ILE A 97 -2.53 -6.92 18.28
CA ILE A 97 -2.59 -6.23 16.99
C ILE A 97 -1.97 -4.83 17.08
N ASP A 98 -2.27 -4.07 18.13
CA ASP A 98 -1.69 -2.72 18.32
C ASP A 98 -0.18 -2.77 18.55
N LEU A 99 0.31 -3.73 19.36
CA LEU A 99 1.73 -3.95 19.61
C LEU A 99 2.47 -4.29 18.32
N LEU A 100 1.94 -5.24 17.53
CA LEU A 100 2.57 -5.70 16.29
C LEU A 100 2.54 -4.63 15.21
N ALA A 101 1.45 -3.89 15.08
CA ALA A 101 1.38 -2.75 14.19
C ALA A 101 2.41 -1.68 14.57
N THR A 102 2.66 -1.49 15.87
CA THR A 102 3.67 -0.56 16.38
C THR A 102 5.09 -1.06 16.11
N MET A 103 5.36 -2.34 16.35
CA MET A 103 6.66 -2.95 16.07
C MET A 103 7.01 -2.90 14.58
N ALA A 104 6.06 -3.25 13.71
CA ALA A 104 6.26 -3.20 12.26
C ALA A 104 6.47 -1.77 11.73
N ARG A 105 5.85 -0.76 12.37
CA ARG A 105 6.15 0.67 12.10
C ARG A 105 7.58 1.03 12.48
N LEU A 106 8.01 0.69 13.70
CA LEU A 106 9.37 0.96 14.18
C LEU A 106 10.42 0.31 13.28
N ASP A 107 10.19 -0.92 12.83
CA ASP A 107 11.08 -1.62 11.90
C ASP A 107 11.14 -0.93 10.53
N ASN A 108 10.01 -0.44 10.01
CA ASN A 108 9.97 0.32 8.77
C ASN A 108 10.71 1.67 8.90
N GLU A 109 10.49 2.42 9.98
CA GLU A 109 11.22 3.67 10.25
C GLU A 109 12.72 3.43 10.35
N LYS A 110 13.13 2.40 11.10
CA LYS A 110 14.54 1.99 11.24
C LYS A 110 15.14 1.57 9.90
N ARG A 111 14.37 0.91 9.02
CA ARG A 111 14.80 0.58 7.65
C ARG A 111 15.05 1.84 6.82
N ILE A 112 14.12 2.80 6.85
CA ILE A 112 14.25 4.08 6.14
C ILE A 112 15.49 4.84 6.64
N GLU A 113 15.68 4.89 7.96
CA GLU A 113 16.83 5.54 8.58
C GLU A 113 18.15 4.89 8.13
N ARG A 114 18.25 3.56 8.16
CA ARG A 114 19.43 2.82 7.68
C ARG A 114 19.73 3.09 6.22
N ILE A 115 18.71 3.14 5.36
CA ILE A 115 18.88 3.48 3.94
C ILE A 115 19.43 4.90 3.81
N LYS A 116 18.88 5.87 4.55
CA LYS A 116 19.35 7.26 4.55
C LYS A 116 20.80 7.38 5.01
N GLN A 117 21.17 6.67 6.09
CA GLN A 117 22.55 6.60 6.58
C GLN A 117 23.48 5.95 5.54
N GLY A 118 23.05 4.88 4.87
CA GLY A 118 23.81 4.22 3.80
C GLY A 118 24.04 5.10 2.58
N LEU A 119 23.02 5.85 2.16
CA LEU A 119 23.13 6.84 1.08
C LEU A 119 24.10 7.98 1.46
N ALA A 120 24.01 8.49 2.69
CA ALA A 120 24.93 9.52 3.17
C ALA A 120 26.39 9.03 3.22
N ARG A 121 26.63 7.80 3.69
CA ARG A 121 27.99 7.21 3.78
C ARG A 121 28.59 6.88 2.42
N SER A 122 27.79 6.36 1.49
CA SER A 122 28.26 6.00 0.14
C SER A 122 28.51 7.21 -0.75
N GLY A 123 27.99 8.40 -0.38
CA GLY A 123 27.98 9.57 -1.27
C GLY A 123 27.11 9.38 -2.52
N TYR A 124 26.42 8.24 -2.64
CA TYR A 124 25.57 7.94 -3.77
C TYR A 124 24.28 8.76 -3.66
N LYS A 125 24.11 9.68 -4.61
CA LYS A 125 22.87 10.41 -4.80
C LYS A 125 22.04 9.67 -5.83
N PRO A 126 20.87 9.11 -5.47
CA PRO A 126 19.98 8.49 -6.45
C PRO A 126 19.69 9.50 -7.55
N THR A 127 20.22 9.25 -8.74
CA THR A 127 19.82 10.02 -9.91
C THR A 127 18.45 9.48 -10.30
N GLY A 128 17.46 10.36 -10.38
CA GLY A 128 16.10 9.97 -10.78
C GLY A 128 16.09 9.29 -12.15
N LYS A 129 14.91 8.94 -12.64
CA LYS A 129 14.75 8.25 -13.93
C LYS A 129 15.52 9.01 -15.03
N LYS A 130 16.57 8.40 -15.58
CA LYS A 130 17.36 9.00 -16.66
C LYS A 130 16.48 9.18 -17.89
N ALA A 131 16.72 10.27 -18.63
CA ALA A 131 16.04 10.52 -19.89
C ALA A 131 16.31 9.38 -20.87
N ASN A 132 15.30 9.01 -21.66
CA ASN A 132 15.50 8.08 -22.76
C ASN A 132 16.16 8.84 -23.92
N GLU A 133 17.47 8.68 -24.06
CA GLU A 133 18.29 9.41 -25.04
C GLU A 133 17.83 9.18 -26.48
N ALA A 134 17.42 7.96 -26.83
CA ALA A 134 16.92 7.64 -28.17
C ALA A 134 15.63 8.40 -28.49
N LYS A 135 14.67 8.45 -27.56
CA LYS A 135 13.44 9.24 -27.72
C LYS A 135 13.75 10.74 -27.80
N HIS A 136 14.65 11.24 -26.95
CA HIS A 136 15.03 12.65 -26.97
C HIS A 136 15.71 13.04 -28.28
N LYS A 137 16.60 12.22 -28.82
CA LYS A 137 17.23 12.45 -30.13
C LYS A 137 16.19 12.52 -31.23
N ARG A 138 15.25 11.57 -31.27
CA ARG A 138 14.18 11.56 -32.28
C ARG A 138 13.27 12.79 -32.19
N ILE A 139 12.96 13.24 -30.97
CA ILE A 139 12.20 14.49 -30.76
C ILE A 139 12.98 15.70 -31.29
N LYS A 140 14.29 15.80 -31.03
CA LYS A 140 15.13 16.90 -31.55
C LYS A 140 15.15 16.94 -33.08
N GLU A 141 15.30 15.79 -33.73
CA GLU A 141 15.26 15.68 -35.20
C GLU A 141 13.91 16.16 -35.77
N LEU A 142 12.79 15.73 -35.17
CA LEU A 142 11.46 16.10 -35.63
C LEU A 142 11.13 17.58 -35.36
N LEU A 143 11.62 18.14 -34.25
CA LEU A 143 11.49 19.57 -33.97
C LEU A 143 12.31 20.43 -34.95
N ALA A 144 13.53 19.98 -35.30
CA ALA A 144 14.38 20.67 -36.27
C ALA A 144 13.80 20.61 -37.71
N ALA A 145 13.08 19.55 -38.05
CA ALA A 145 12.41 19.42 -39.34
C ALA A 145 11.24 20.39 -39.51
N GLY A 146 10.67 20.96 -38.44
CA GLY A 146 9.65 22.03 -38.49
C GLY A 146 8.28 21.65 -39.05
N ASN A 147 8.09 20.40 -39.51
CA ASN A 147 6.91 19.98 -40.27
C ASN A 147 5.78 19.36 -39.42
N MET A 148 5.96 19.24 -38.10
CA MET A 148 5.00 18.58 -37.21
C MET A 148 4.75 19.42 -35.97
N THR A 149 3.51 19.44 -35.50
CA THR A 149 3.14 20.01 -34.21
C THR A 149 3.71 19.18 -33.06
N LYS A 150 3.82 19.77 -31.86
CA LYS A 150 4.41 19.10 -30.70
C LYS A 150 3.59 17.88 -30.26
N GLU A 151 2.28 17.92 -30.49
CA GLU A 151 1.31 16.87 -30.24
C GLU A 151 1.48 15.70 -31.22
N GLU A 152 1.76 15.99 -32.49
CA GLU A 152 2.05 14.97 -33.51
C GLU A 152 3.40 14.29 -33.27
N ILE A 153 4.43 15.06 -32.87
CA ILE A 153 5.74 14.53 -32.49
C ILE A 153 5.60 13.59 -31.28
N ALA A 154 4.79 13.96 -30.29
CA ALA A 154 4.53 13.15 -29.10
C ALA A 154 3.92 11.79 -29.47
N LYS A 155 2.94 11.78 -30.38
CA LYS A 155 2.33 10.55 -30.92
C LYS A 155 3.36 9.71 -31.70
N ALA A 156 4.13 10.34 -32.59
CA ALA A 156 5.13 9.67 -33.41
C ALA A 156 6.25 8.99 -32.60
N VAL A 157 6.68 9.61 -31.49
CA VAL A 157 7.74 9.07 -30.59
C VAL A 157 7.17 8.24 -29.44
N ASN A 158 5.84 8.05 -29.39
CA ASN A 158 5.11 7.37 -28.33
C ASN A 158 5.56 7.84 -26.93
N CYS A 159 5.42 9.14 -26.70
CA CYS A 159 5.72 9.78 -25.42
C CYS A 159 4.67 10.85 -25.08
N GLY A 160 4.55 11.22 -23.80
CA GLY A 160 3.68 12.32 -23.41
C GLY A 160 4.15 13.66 -23.97
N VAL A 161 3.20 14.54 -24.35
CA VAL A 161 3.45 15.88 -24.91
C VAL A 161 4.39 16.71 -24.01
N ALA A 162 4.26 16.58 -22.69
CA ALA A 162 5.13 17.24 -21.71
C ALA A 162 6.62 16.89 -21.89
N THR A 163 6.95 15.69 -22.38
CA THR A 163 8.34 15.29 -22.67
C THR A 163 8.87 16.03 -23.89
N VAL A 164 8.05 16.24 -24.93
CA VAL A 164 8.42 17.02 -26.13
C VAL A 164 8.71 18.47 -25.76
N TYR A 165 7.84 19.11 -24.98
CA TYR A 165 8.07 20.48 -24.47
C TYR A 165 9.34 20.59 -23.61
N ARG A 166 9.60 19.58 -22.76
CA ARG A 166 10.81 19.56 -21.92
C ARG A 166 12.07 19.46 -22.77
N VAL A 167 12.05 18.66 -23.83
CA VAL A 167 13.19 18.56 -24.77
C VAL A 167 13.34 19.84 -25.58
N ALA A 168 12.25 20.44 -26.05
CA ALA A 168 12.26 21.69 -26.81
C ALA A 168 12.85 22.89 -26.04
N LYS A 169 12.73 22.91 -24.71
CA LYS A 169 13.33 23.95 -23.85
C LYS A 169 14.86 23.84 -23.70
N VAL A 170 15.41 22.67 -24.00
CA VAL A 170 16.84 22.34 -23.83
C VAL A 170 17.60 22.43 -25.17
N ILE A 171 16.86 22.57 -26.28
CA ILE A 171 17.40 22.92 -27.60
C ILE A 171 17.51 24.44 -27.65
#